data_AF-A0A5J4XHR6-F1
#
_entry.id   AF-A0A5J4XHR6-F1
#
_cell.length_a   1.000
_cell.length_b   1.000
_cell.length_c   1.000
_cell.angle_alpha   90.00
_cell.angle_beta   90.00
_cell.angle_gamma   90.00
#
_symmetry.space_group_name_H-M   'P 1'
#
loop_
_entity.id
_entity.type
_entity.pdbx_description
1 polymer ?
#
loop_
_entity_poly.entity_id
_entity_poly.type
_entity_poly.pdbx_seq_one_letter_code
_entity_poly.pdbx_strand_id
1 'polypeptide(L)'
;MAAADSQVFSLSALYQQACRIHQQASDLSGADADNVVKAGAAVMQQCQAAMDQLALFSNNEDADDIATADLKYMLIPAMHGDILAQTQVRDPEYGLLSKDVNAAARLDGQEPLDQNTKRQQKVQRFKREREIKAKMANVQMKRMRIAHIQEEDGVADDQDEESEREASLLQIELETMKAVEQTQMLQQEVHLLEHAASIPRDQRQQTPSPPPPDVMQHLLGAASNLQRQRQNLQSQVFRPTVALPTVSVEQQGMIELQKVQASQQKEAAAAAYRAAHEDSDEDSDAKVDKQRAWDDWKDENPSGWGNSKLRPTA
;
A
#
# COMPACT_ATOMS: atom_id res chain seq x y z
N MET A 1 -4.00 -1.07 -54.32
CA MET A 1 -3.04 -1.54 -53.31
C MET A 1 -1.95 -0.49 -53.20
N ALA A 2 -2.00 0.37 -52.18
CA ALA A 2 -0.86 1.19 -51.84
C ALA A 2 0.07 0.34 -50.98
N ALA A 3 1.33 0.19 -51.37
CA ALA A 3 2.34 -0.33 -50.46
C ALA A 3 2.52 0.73 -49.35
N ALA A 4 2.31 0.34 -48.10
CA ALA A 4 2.73 1.18 -46.98
C ALA A 4 4.25 1.27 -47.02
N ASP A 5 4.80 2.48 -46.92
CA ASP A 5 6.25 2.69 -46.87
C ASP A 5 6.83 1.90 -45.68
N SER A 6 7.54 0.81 -45.99
CA SER A 6 8.23 -0.02 -45.02
C SER A 6 9.49 0.70 -44.53
N GLN A 7 9.34 1.80 -43.81
CA GLN A 7 10.45 2.42 -43.10
C GLN A 7 11.01 1.40 -42.10
N VAL A 8 12.20 0.87 -42.40
CA VAL A 8 12.92 -0.06 -41.54
C VAL A 8 13.49 0.73 -40.38
N PHE A 9 12.70 0.85 -39.32
CA PHE A 9 13.13 1.45 -38.06
C PHE A 9 14.04 0.50 -37.29
N SER A 10 15.02 1.04 -36.57
CA SER A 10 15.84 0.25 -35.64
C SER A 10 15.03 -0.19 -34.43
N LEU A 11 15.40 -1.31 -33.79
CA LEU A 11 14.72 -1.80 -32.58
C LEU A 11 14.65 -0.73 -31.47
N SER A 12 15.70 0.08 -31.30
CA SER A 12 15.70 1.21 -30.35
C SER A 12 14.67 2.30 -30.71
N ALA A 13 14.50 2.61 -32.00
CA ALA A 13 13.50 3.58 -32.44
C ALA A 13 12.07 3.05 -32.27
N LEU A 14 11.83 1.78 -32.62
CA LEU A 14 10.55 1.09 -32.39
C LEU A 14 10.20 1.03 -30.90
N TYR A 15 11.17 0.70 -30.04
CA TYR A 15 11.00 0.68 -28.59
C TYR A 15 10.64 2.07 -28.02
N GLN A 16 11.35 3.12 -28.43
CA GLN A 16 11.00 4.49 -28.03
C GLN A 16 9.59 4.89 -28.47
N GLN A 17 9.15 4.46 -29.66
CA GLN A 17 7.79 4.67 -30.14
C GLN A 17 6.77 3.88 -29.31
N ALA A 18 7.06 2.61 -28.99
CA ALA A 18 6.23 1.77 -28.14
C ALA A 18 6.04 2.38 -26.74
N CYS A 19 7.10 2.88 -26.09
CA CYS A 19 7.02 3.57 -24.80
C CYS A 19 6.13 4.82 -24.84
N ARG A 20 6.25 5.65 -25.89
CA ARG A 20 5.40 6.85 -26.05
C ARG A 20 3.93 6.48 -26.22
N ILE A 21 3.64 5.48 -27.06
CA ILE A 21 2.26 5.05 -27.32
C ILE A 21 1.65 4.37 -26.07
N HIS A 22 2.43 3.57 -25.34
CA HIS A 22 2.00 2.95 -24.09
C HIS A 22 1.60 3.99 -23.04
N GLN A 23 2.40 5.05 -22.87
CA GLN A 23 2.08 6.16 -21.98
C GLN A 23 0.87 6.97 -22.46
N GLN A 24 0.71 7.17 -23.78
CA GLN A 24 -0.47 7.83 -24.32
C GLN A 24 -1.75 7.01 -24.11
N ALA A 25 -1.66 5.67 -24.20
CA ALA A 25 -2.79 4.78 -23.98
C ALA A 25 -3.30 4.85 -22.53
N SER A 26 -2.40 4.91 -21.53
CA SER A 26 -2.81 5.03 -20.12
C SER A 26 -3.54 6.33 -19.77
N ASP A 27 -3.35 7.38 -20.56
CA ASP A 27 -3.85 8.73 -20.29
C ASP A 27 -5.16 9.05 -21.06
N LEU A 28 -5.53 8.23 -22.04
CA LEU A 28 -6.67 8.44 -22.95
C LEU A 28 -7.87 7.53 -22.63
N SER A 29 -9.07 7.97 -23.04
CA SER A 29 -10.31 7.20 -22.86
C SER A 29 -11.30 7.47 -23.99
N GLY A 30 -12.05 6.45 -24.40
CA GLY A 30 -13.03 6.53 -25.49
C GLY A 30 -12.44 6.24 -26.87
N ALA A 31 -13.07 6.78 -27.93
CA ALA A 31 -12.74 6.42 -29.32
C ALA A 31 -11.31 6.79 -29.76
N ASP A 32 -10.71 7.81 -29.15
CA ASP A 32 -9.31 8.17 -29.41
C ASP A 32 -8.33 7.12 -28.87
N ALA A 33 -8.69 6.43 -27.78
CA ALA A 33 -7.88 5.35 -27.23
C ALA A 33 -7.83 4.13 -28.16
N ASP A 34 -8.94 3.77 -28.83
CA ASP A 34 -8.97 2.59 -29.74
C ASP A 34 -7.97 2.70 -30.91
N ASN A 35 -7.76 3.91 -31.45
CA ASN A 35 -6.78 4.14 -32.52
C ASN A 35 -5.34 4.06 -31.99
N VAL A 36 -5.09 4.63 -30.81
CA VAL A 36 -3.79 4.57 -30.12
C VAL A 36 -3.43 3.14 -29.73
N VAL A 37 -4.40 2.37 -29.21
CA VAL A 37 -4.25 0.95 -28.85
C VAL A 37 -3.90 0.10 -30.07
N LYS A 38 -4.63 0.25 -31.20
CA LYS A 38 -4.33 -0.47 -32.45
C LYS A 38 -2.94 -0.12 -33.01
N ALA A 39 -2.56 1.15 -32.97
CA ALA A 39 -1.23 1.59 -33.38
C ALA A 39 -0.13 1.04 -32.46
N GLY A 40 -0.37 1.04 -31.14
CA GLY A 40 0.56 0.50 -30.14
C GLY A 40 0.80 -0.99 -30.30
N ALA A 41 -0.26 -1.79 -30.45
CA ALA A 41 -0.17 -3.22 -30.71
C ALA A 41 0.64 -3.51 -31.98
N ALA A 42 0.40 -2.76 -33.07
CA ALA A 42 1.16 -2.91 -34.31
C ALA A 42 2.66 -2.58 -34.15
N VAL A 43 3.01 -1.54 -33.40
CA VAL A 43 4.41 -1.18 -33.10
C VAL A 43 5.06 -2.22 -32.20
N MET A 44 4.34 -2.77 -31.22
CA MET A 44 4.86 -3.80 -30.32
C MET A 44 5.07 -5.14 -31.03
N GLN A 45 4.19 -5.52 -31.96
CA GLN A 45 4.43 -6.65 -32.87
C GLN A 45 5.68 -6.44 -33.74
N GLN A 46 5.94 -5.22 -34.20
CA GLN A 46 7.18 -4.89 -34.92
C GLN A 46 8.42 -4.97 -34.02
N CYS A 47 8.33 -4.54 -32.75
CA CYS A 47 9.40 -4.74 -31.77
C CYS A 47 9.70 -6.24 -31.56
N GLN A 48 8.67 -7.05 -31.34
CA GLN A 48 8.81 -8.51 -31.16
C GLN A 48 9.46 -9.16 -32.39
N ALA A 49 8.94 -8.90 -33.59
CA ALA A 49 9.51 -9.44 -34.83
C ALA A 49 10.98 -8.99 -35.06
N ALA A 50 11.36 -7.78 -34.65
CA ALA A 50 12.74 -7.30 -34.73
C ALA A 50 13.64 -7.97 -33.67
N MET A 51 13.14 -8.22 -32.45
CA MET A 51 13.85 -8.97 -31.42
C MET A 51 14.11 -10.43 -31.84
N ASP A 52 13.10 -11.08 -32.43
CA ASP A 52 13.20 -12.45 -32.95
C ASP A 52 14.20 -12.54 -34.11
N GLN A 53 14.21 -11.56 -35.02
CA GLN A 53 15.18 -11.48 -36.13
C GLN A 53 16.61 -11.25 -35.67
N LEU A 54 16.80 -10.52 -34.56
CA LEU A 54 18.10 -10.31 -33.94
C LEU A 54 18.53 -11.48 -33.03
N ALA A 55 17.63 -12.44 -32.76
CA ALA A 55 17.80 -13.51 -31.79
C ALA A 55 18.30 -12.99 -30.42
N LEU A 56 17.75 -11.84 -29.99
CA LEU A 56 18.29 -11.04 -28.88
C LEU A 56 18.24 -11.74 -27.51
N PHE A 57 17.33 -12.70 -27.35
CA PHE A 57 17.15 -13.48 -26.14
C PHE A 57 16.96 -14.96 -26.50
N SER A 58 17.69 -15.83 -25.82
CA SER A 58 17.58 -17.29 -25.93
C SER A 58 17.00 -17.91 -24.66
N ASN A 59 16.25 -19.00 -24.80
CA ASN A 59 15.73 -19.77 -23.65
C ASN A 59 16.84 -20.46 -22.82
N ASN A 60 18.09 -20.42 -23.28
CA ASN A 60 19.25 -21.07 -22.67
C ASN A 60 20.27 -20.07 -22.11
N GLU A 61 19.97 -18.77 -22.12
CA GLU A 61 20.83 -17.71 -21.55
C GLU A 61 20.41 -17.43 -20.09
N ASP A 62 21.40 -17.20 -19.22
CA ASP A 62 21.15 -16.67 -17.90
C ASP A 62 20.97 -15.14 -17.97
N ALA A 63 20.33 -14.55 -16.96
CA ALA A 63 20.10 -13.10 -16.92
C ALA A 63 21.42 -12.28 -16.96
N ASP A 64 22.55 -12.88 -16.59
CA ASP A 64 23.87 -12.26 -16.61
C ASP A 64 24.52 -12.24 -18.00
N ASP A 65 24.11 -13.11 -18.94
CA ASP A 65 24.61 -13.13 -20.31
C ASP A 65 24.06 -11.97 -21.17
N ILE A 66 22.95 -11.36 -20.74
CA ILE A 66 22.25 -10.29 -21.46
C ILE A 66 22.91 -8.94 -21.21
N ALA A 67 23.24 -8.20 -22.27
CA ALA A 67 23.79 -6.84 -22.16
C ALA A 67 22.82 -5.88 -21.44
N THR A 68 23.34 -5.03 -20.55
CA THR A 68 22.54 -4.10 -19.73
C THR A 68 21.64 -3.19 -20.57
N ALA A 69 22.16 -2.75 -21.73
CA ALA A 69 21.43 -1.92 -22.68
C ALA A 69 20.20 -2.62 -23.30
N ASP A 70 20.17 -3.95 -23.36
CA ASP A 70 19.15 -4.73 -24.07
C ASP A 70 18.06 -5.28 -23.15
N LEU A 71 18.32 -5.39 -21.84
CA LEU A 71 17.33 -5.79 -20.82
C LEU A 71 15.97 -5.07 -20.95
N LYS A 72 15.98 -3.78 -21.33
CA LYS A 72 14.76 -2.98 -21.55
C LYS A 72 13.79 -3.60 -22.56
N TYR A 73 14.27 -4.35 -23.56
CA TYR A 73 13.41 -4.97 -24.58
C TYR A 73 12.62 -6.17 -24.04
N MET A 74 13.03 -6.77 -22.91
CA MET A 74 12.25 -7.80 -22.19
C MET A 74 10.89 -7.28 -21.70
N LEU A 75 10.70 -5.96 -21.62
CA LEU A 75 9.43 -5.33 -21.23
C LEU A 75 8.39 -5.30 -22.36
N ILE A 76 8.80 -5.47 -23.63
CA ILE A 76 7.90 -5.37 -24.80
C ILE A 76 6.69 -6.32 -24.71
N PRO A 77 6.82 -7.62 -24.35
CA PRO A 77 5.67 -8.50 -24.21
C PRO A 77 4.67 -8.06 -23.13
N ALA A 78 5.17 -7.51 -22.00
CA ALA A 78 4.30 -7.01 -20.93
C ALA A 78 3.53 -5.77 -21.38
N MET A 79 4.21 -4.79 -21.99
CA MET A 79 3.58 -3.59 -22.56
C MET A 79 2.57 -3.94 -23.67
N HIS A 80 2.82 -5.00 -24.44
CA HIS A 80 1.89 -5.50 -25.45
C HIS A 80 0.63 -6.09 -24.81
N GLY A 81 0.77 -6.86 -23.73
CA GLY A 81 -0.35 -7.32 -22.91
C GLY A 81 -1.17 -6.15 -22.34
N ASP A 82 -0.52 -5.14 -21.78
CA ASP A 82 -1.15 -3.93 -21.22
C ASP A 82 -1.95 -3.13 -22.28
N ILE A 83 -1.43 -2.98 -23.50
CA ILE A 83 -2.17 -2.33 -24.60
C ILE A 83 -3.34 -3.20 -25.07
N LEU A 84 -3.15 -4.51 -25.24
CA LEU A 84 -4.22 -5.40 -25.67
C LEU A 84 -5.37 -5.43 -24.64
N ALA A 85 -5.07 -5.42 -23.35
CA ALA A 85 -6.06 -5.35 -22.27
C ALA A 85 -6.91 -4.06 -22.25
N GLN A 86 -6.43 -2.97 -22.88
CA GLN A 86 -7.18 -1.72 -23.03
C GLN A 86 -8.12 -1.71 -24.25
N THR A 87 -8.06 -2.73 -25.11
CA THR A 87 -8.82 -2.80 -26.36
C THR A 87 -10.32 -2.91 -26.11
N GLN A 88 -11.10 -1.85 -26.41
CA GLN A 88 -12.56 -1.87 -26.26
C GLN A 88 -13.27 -2.56 -27.44
N VAL A 89 -12.73 -3.67 -27.99
CA VAL A 89 -13.40 -4.47 -29.03
C VAL A 89 -14.56 -5.26 -28.39
N ARG A 90 -15.62 -4.50 -28.11
CA ARG A 90 -16.98 -4.95 -27.88
C ARG A 90 -17.58 -5.29 -29.23
N ASP A 91 -17.13 -6.41 -29.79
CA ASP A 91 -17.84 -7.03 -30.89
C ASP A 91 -19.30 -7.28 -30.42
N PRO A 92 -20.35 -6.79 -31.10
CA PRO A 92 -21.73 -6.80 -30.58
C PRO A 92 -22.31 -8.20 -30.27
N GLU A 93 -21.57 -9.25 -30.62
CA GLU A 93 -21.99 -10.66 -30.55
C GLU A 93 -20.99 -11.58 -29.83
N TYR A 94 -20.13 -11.04 -28.96
CA TYR A 94 -19.16 -11.75 -28.07
C TYR A 94 -17.81 -12.20 -28.70
N GLY A 95 -17.19 -11.35 -29.52
CA GLY A 95 -15.81 -11.51 -30.00
C GLY A 95 -14.70 -11.15 -29.00
N LEU A 96 -14.90 -11.37 -27.69
CA LEU A 96 -13.99 -10.87 -26.63
C LEU A 96 -12.64 -11.60 -26.51
N LEU A 97 -12.43 -12.69 -27.25
CA LEU A 97 -11.10 -13.28 -27.38
C LEU A 97 -10.69 -13.31 -28.85
N SER A 98 -9.66 -12.54 -29.18
CA SER A 98 -8.82 -12.90 -30.33
C SER A 98 -8.26 -14.31 -30.09
N LYS A 99 -7.90 -15.02 -31.17
CA LYS A 99 -7.33 -16.36 -31.07
C LYS A 99 -6.05 -16.40 -30.23
N ASP A 100 -5.36 -15.26 -30.15
CA ASP A 100 -4.09 -15.07 -29.47
C ASP A 100 -4.26 -15.04 -27.94
N VAL A 101 -5.30 -14.37 -27.42
CA VAL A 101 -5.64 -14.38 -25.98
C VAL A 101 -6.00 -15.80 -25.52
N ASN A 102 -6.69 -16.56 -26.37
CA ASN A 102 -7.11 -17.93 -26.10
C ASN A 102 -5.93 -18.91 -25.98
N ALA A 103 -4.81 -18.63 -26.66
CA ALA A 103 -3.59 -19.42 -26.58
C ALA A 103 -2.80 -19.13 -25.28
N ALA A 104 -2.71 -17.85 -24.89
CA ALA A 104 -1.97 -17.44 -23.68
C ALA A 104 -2.68 -17.81 -22.37
N ALA A 105 -4.02 -17.83 -22.33
CA ALA A 105 -4.78 -18.09 -21.11
C ALA A 105 -4.72 -19.54 -20.61
N ARG A 106 -4.31 -20.52 -21.44
CA ARG A 106 -4.36 -21.95 -21.12
C ARG A 106 -3.11 -22.48 -20.41
N LEU A 107 -2.85 -21.94 -19.22
CA LEU A 107 -1.94 -22.55 -18.25
C LEU A 107 -2.66 -23.67 -17.48
N ASP A 108 -3.01 -24.75 -18.20
CA ASP A 108 -3.70 -25.91 -17.63
C ASP A 108 -2.80 -26.65 -16.60
N GLY A 109 -3.38 -27.02 -15.45
CA GLY A 109 -2.77 -27.98 -14.51
C GLY A 109 -2.70 -27.58 -13.04
N GLN A 110 -3.15 -26.40 -12.62
CA GLN A 110 -3.19 -26.05 -11.18
C GLN A 110 -4.48 -26.55 -10.51
N GLU A 111 -4.34 -27.36 -9.45
CA GLU A 111 -5.46 -27.72 -8.58
C GLU A 111 -6.09 -26.46 -7.94
N PRO A 112 -7.41 -26.46 -7.68
CA PRO A 112 -8.10 -25.31 -7.09
C PRO A 112 -7.64 -25.05 -5.64
N LEU A 113 -6.68 -24.14 -5.50
CA LEU A 113 -6.15 -23.66 -4.23
C LEU A 113 -7.26 -23.21 -3.27
N ASP A 114 -7.07 -23.49 -1.97
CA ASP A 114 -8.00 -23.06 -0.92
C ASP A 114 -7.98 -21.53 -0.73
N GLN A 115 -9.05 -21.00 -0.11
CA GLN A 115 -9.24 -19.56 0.04
C GLN A 115 -8.21 -18.89 0.97
N ASN A 116 -7.66 -19.61 1.96
CA ASN A 116 -6.63 -19.07 2.84
C ASN A 116 -5.29 -18.98 2.10
N THR A 117 -4.92 -19.99 1.32
CA THR A 117 -3.70 -19.96 0.48
C THR A 117 -3.81 -18.89 -0.62
N LYS A 118 -4.96 -18.77 -1.30
CA LYS A 118 -5.22 -17.67 -2.26
C LYS A 118 -5.02 -16.28 -1.61
N ARG A 119 -5.58 -16.08 -0.41
CA ARG A 119 -5.38 -14.84 0.37
C ARG A 119 -3.90 -14.63 0.73
N GLN A 120 -3.19 -15.67 1.17
CA GLN A 120 -1.77 -15.57 1.52
C GLN A 120 -0.91 -15.21 0.31
N GLN A 121 -1.14 -15.83 -0.85
CA GLN A 121 -0.45 -15.50 -2.09
C GLN A 121 -0.70 -14.04 -2.51
N LYS A 122 -1.93 -13.53 -2.41
CA LYS A 122 -2.22 -12.10 -2.70
C LYS A 122 -1.51 -11.15 -1.72
N VAL A 123 -1.44 -11.49 -0.43
CA VAL A 123 -0.68 -10.72 0.58
C VAL A 123 0.83 -10.76 0.31
N GLN A 124 1.37 -11.92 -0.11
CA GLN A 124 2.79 -12.05 -0.48
C GLN A 124 3.12 -11.24 -1.74
N ARG A 125 2.28 -11.30 -2.79
CA ARG A 125 2.40 -10.48 -4.01
C ARG A 125 2.43 -8.99 -3.67
N PHE A 126 1.45 -8.49 -2.91
CA PHE A 126 1.41 -7.08 -2.49
C PHE A 126 2.65 -6.66 -1.68
N LYS A 127 3.16 -7.53 -0.80
CA LYS A 127 4.40 -7.24 -0.05
C LYS A 127 5.62 -7.15 -0.97
N ARG A 128 5.78 -8.10 -1.91
CA ARG A 128 6.89 -8.15 -2.86
C ARG A 128 6.84 -6.97 -3.85
N GLU A 129 5.67 -6.64 -4.37
CA GLU A 129 5.46 -5.46 -5.22
C GLU A 129 5.88 -4.17 -4.51
N ARG A 130 5.48 -4.00 -3.24
CA ARG A 130 5.87 -2.86 -2.41
C ARG A 130 7.37 -2.82 -2.12
N GLU A 131 8.00 -3.98 -1.96
CA GLU A 131 9.45 -4.10 -1.75
C GLU A 131 10.24 -3.74 -3.02
N ILE A 132 9.83 -4.24 -4.19
CA ILE A 132 10.43 -3.92 -5.49
C ILE A 132 10.32 -2.40 -5.75
N LYS A 133 9.14 -1.81 -5.55
CA LYS A 133 8.94 -0.35 -5.69
C LYS A 133 9.82 0.47 -4.74
N ALA A 134 10.05 0.00 -3.51
CA ALA A 134 10.98 0.63 -2.58
C ALA A 134 12.45 0.48 -3.01
N LYS A 135 12.85 -0.69 -3.51
CA LYS A 135 14.18 -0.92 -4.09
C LYS A 135 14.43 -0.01 -5.30
N MET A 136 13.51 0.05 -6.24
CA MET A 136 13.58 0.94 -7.41
C MET A 136 13.75 2.41 -7.01
N ALA A 137 12.99 2.90 -6.02
CA ALA A 137 13.13 4.26 -5.52
C ALA A 137 14.51 4.53 -4.89
N ASN A 138 15.08 3.54 -4.18
CA ASN A 138 16.44 3.63 -3.65
C ASN A 138 17.49 3.66 -4.77
N VAL A 139 17.37 2.81 -5.79
CA VAL A 139 18.29 2.80 -6.95
C VAL A 139 18.21 4.11 -7.73
N GLN A 140 17.01 4.63 -7.96
CA GLN A 140 16.81 5.93 -8.60
C GLN A 140 17.43 7.07 -7.76
N MET A 141 17.32 7.02 -6.43
CA MET A 141 17.98 7.99 -5.55
C MET A 141 19.51 7.85 -5.56
N LYS A 142 20.07 6.63 -5.63
CA LYS A 142 21.52 6.43 -5.85
C LYS A 142 21.97 7.10 -7.16
N ARG A 143 21.31 6.78 -8.28
CA ARG A 143 21.64 7.34 -9.62
C ARG A 143 21.58 8.87 -9.65
N MET A 144 20.52 9.47 -9.10
CA MET A 144 20.42 10.94 -9.00
C MET A 144 21.55 11.55 -8.16
N ARG A 145 22.02 10.85 -7.13
CA ARG A 145 23.11 11.31 -6.27
C ARG A 145 24.49 11.14 -6.93
N ILE A 146 24.71 10.07 -7.69
CA ILE A 146 25.94 9.84 -8.46
C ILE A 146 26.04 10.88 -9.59
N ALA A 147 24.97 11.08 -10.36
CA ALA A 147 24.94 12.09 -11.42
C ALA A 147 25.29 13.50 -10.91
N HIS A 148 24.81 13.88 -9.73
CA HIS A 148 25.14 15.18 -9.12
C HIS A 148 26.61 15.29 -8.69
N ILE A 149 27.27 14.19 -8.30
CA ILE A 149 28.70 14.15 -7.98
C ILE A 149 29.56 14.16 -9.25
N GLN A 150 29.11 13.50 -10.32
CA GLN A 150 29.80 13.49 -11.60
C GLN A 150 29.82 14.86 -12.31
N GLU A 151 28.81 15.72 -12.06
CA GLU A 151 28.83 17.12 -12.48
C GLU A 151 29.97 17.93 -11.82
N GLU A 152 30.48 17.52 -10.65
CA GLU A 152 31.64 18.15 -9.99
C GLU A 152 32.99 17.52 -10.42
N ASP A 153 33.11 16.18 -10.44
CA ASP A 153 34.41 15.49 -10.59
C ASP A 153 34.70 14.91 -12.00
N GLY A 154 33.70 14.81 -12.89
CA GLY A 154 33.92 14.50 -14.31
C GLY A 154 34.42 13.08 -14.66
N VAL A 155 34.40 12.14 -13.72
CA VAL A 155 34.75 10.73 -13.93
C VAL A 155 33.47 9.89 -14.09
N ALA A 156 33.30 9.26 -15.26
CA ALA A 156 32.28 8.22 -15.44
C ALA A 156 32.72 6.96 -14.69
N ASP A 157 31.84 6.42 -13.85
CA ASP A 157 32.14 5.31 -12.93
C ASP A 157 31.33 4.06 -13.32
N ASP A 158 31.95 2.88 -13.19
CA ASP A 158 31.33 1.58 -13.54
C ASP A 158 30.07 1.30 -12.70
N GLN A 159 29.93 1.98 -11.55
CA GLN A 159 28.74 1.93 -10.67
C GLN A 159 27.44 2.39 -11.34
N ASP A 160 27.50 3.19 -12.42
CA ASP A 160 26.30 3.59 -13.17
C ASP A 160 25.72 2.41 -13.95
N GLU A 161 26.54 1.58 -14.58
CA GLU A 161 26.04 0.42 -15.32
C GLU A 161 25.42 -0.62 -14.37
N GLU A 162 26.07 -0.91 -13.23
CA GLU A 162 25.49 -1.81 -12.22
C GLU A 162 24.15 -1.27 -11.68
N SER A 163 24.05 0.03 -11.44
CA SER A 163 22.80 0.68 -11.01
C SER A 163 21.71 0.69 -12.08
N GLU A 164 22.08 0.79 -13.36
CA GLU A 164 21.15 0.67 -14.50
C GLU A 164 20.67 -0.77 -14.71
N ARG A 165 21.55 -1.74 -14.48
CA ARG A 165 21.21 -3.18 -14.49
C ARG A 165 20.26 -3.52 -13.34
N GLU A 166 20.56 -3.08 -12.11
CA GLU A 166 19.69 -3.26 -10.93
C GLU A 166 18.29 -2.68 -11.19
N ALA A 167 18.21 -1.45 -11.73
CA ALA A 167 16.94 -0.81 -12.07
C ALA A 167 16.16 -1.57 -13.15
N SER A 168 16.84 -2.06 -14.20
CA SER A 168 16.21 -2.78 -15.31
C SER A 168 15.65 -4.13 -14.86
N LEU A 169 16.41 -4.89 -14.06
CA LEU A 169 15.98 -6.18 -13.53
C LEU A 169 14.80 -6.03 -12.55
N LEU A 170 14.82 -5.02 -11.66
CA LEU A 170 13.68 -4.72 -10.78
C LEU A 170 12.42 -4.34 -11.55
N GLN A 171 12.56 -3.59 -12.65
CA GLN A 171 11.43 -3.26 -13.53
C GLN A 171 10.87 -4.51 -14.23
N ILE A 172 11.73 -5.40 -14.73
CA ILE A 172 11.31 -6.70 -15.32
C ILE A 172 10.58 -7.56 -14.27
N GLU A 173 11.09 -7.65 -13.04
CA GLU A 173 10.45 -8.39 -11.95
C GLU A 173 9.05 -7.82 -11.63
N LEU A 174 8.93 -6.49 -11.57
CA LEU A 174 7.67 -5.80 -11.32
C LEU A 174 6.63 -6.08 -12.42
N GLU A 175 6.99 -5.91 -13.69
CA GLU A 175 6.06 -6.14 -14.81
C GLU A 175 5.70 -7.63 -14.96
N THR A 176 6.66 -8.54 -14.72
CA THR A 176 6.37 -9.99 -14.68
C THR A 176 5.33 -10.31 -13.60
N MET A 177 5.45 -9.72 -12.41
CA MET A 177 4.46 -9.91 -11.34
C MET A 177 3.06 -9.41 -11.73
N LYS A 178 2.96 -8.24 -12.36
CA LYS A 178 1.68 -7.69 -12.85
C LYS A 178 1.07 -8.56 -13.94
N ALA A 179 1.86 -8.94 -14.94
CA ALA A 179 1.41 -9.78 -16.05
C ALA A 179 0.84 -11.13 -15.56
N VAL A 180 1.43 -11.73 -14.52
CA VAL A 180 0.88 -12.95 -13.90
C VAL A 180 -0.46 -12.69 -13.18
N GLU A 181 -0.62 -11.56 -12.47
CA GLU A 181 -1.92 -11.21 -11.84
C GLU A 181 -3.00 -10.89 -12.88
N GLN A 182 -2.66 -10.12 -13.92
CA GLN A 182 -3.55 -9.86 -15.06
C GLN A 182 -3.97 -11.16 -15.76
N THR A 183 -3.02 -12.08 -16.02
CA THR A 183 -3.32 -13.39 -16.62
C THR A 183 -4.37 -14.16 -15.80
N GLN A 184 -4.27 -14.15 -14.46
CA GLN A 184 -5.26 -14.80 -13.58
C GLN A 184 -6.64 -14.12 -13.61
N MET A 185 -6.69 -12.81 -13.81
CA MET A 185 -7.94 -12.06 -13.97
C MET A 185 -8.57 -12.35 -15.34
N LEU A 186 -7.77 -12.30 -16.41
CA LEU A 186 -8.19 -12.64 -17.77
C LEU A 186 -8.72 -14.08 -17.84
N GLN A 187 -8.04 -15.06 -17.26
CA GLN A 187 -8.52 -16.46 -17.19
C GLN A 187 -9.93 -16.58 -16.59
N GLN A 188 -10.22 -15.83 -15.53
CA GLN A 188 -11.56 -15.80 -14.92
C GLN A 188 -12.58 -15.14 -15.86
N GLU A 189 -12.19 -14.07 -16.55
CA GLU A 189 -13.02 -13.43 -17.56
C GLU A 189 -13.30 -14.36 -18.74
N VAL A 190 -12.29 -15.05 -19.31
CA VAL A 190 -12.48 -16.06 -20.37
C VAL A 190 -13.52 -17.09 -19.93
N HIS A 191 -13.37 -17.67 -18.74
CA HIS A 191 -14.28 -18.69 -18.24
C HIS A 191 -15.72 -18.18 -18.09
N LEU A 192 -15.90 -16.96 -17.58
CA LEU A 192 -17.21 -16.31 -17.48
C LEU A 192 -17.82 -16.02 -18.85
N LEU A 193 -17.00 -15.63 -19.83
CA LEU A 193 -17.43 -15.33 -21.20
C LEU A 193 -17.75 -16.59 -22.00
N GLU A 194 -17.00 -17.68 -21.84
CA GLU A 194 -17.32 -19.00 -22.41
C GLU A 194 -18.67 -19.50 -21.88
N HIS A 195 -18.88 -19.40 -20.56
CA HIS A 195 -20.17 -19.72 -19.95
C HIS A 195 -21.28 -18.79 -20.49
N ALA A 196 -21.06 -17.48 -20.53
CA ALA A 196 -22.03 -16.53 -21.09
C ALA A 196 -22.33 -16.81 -22.56
N ALA A 197 -21.34 -17.20 -23.38
CA ALA A 197 -21.51 -17.57 -24.78
C ALA A 197 -22.40 -18.81 -24.94
N SER A 198 -22.27 -19.80 -24.05
CA SER A 198 -23.06 -21.04 -24.04
C SER A 198 -24.56 -20.84 -23.76
N ILE A 199 -24.94 -19.78 -23.05
CA ILE A 199 -26.34 -19.49 -22.71
C ILE A 199 -27.09 -19.00 -23.97
N PRO A 200 -28.27 -19.56 -24.31
CA PRO A 200 -29.08 -19.07 -25.43
C PRO A 200 -29.44 -17.57 -25.35
N ARG A 201 -29.60 -16.92 -26.50
CA ARG A 201 -29.89 -15.47 -26.62
C ARG A 201 -31.13 -15.07 -25.81
N ASP A 202 -32.17 -15.89 -25.91
CA ASP A 202 -33.46 -15.67 -25.25
C ASP A 202 -33.39 -15.80 -23.73
N GLN A 203 -32.36 -16.48 -23.19
CA GLN A 203 -32.09 -16.54 -21.75
C GLN A 203 -31.18 -15.40 -21.29
N ARG A 204 -30.21 -14.98 -22.12
CA ARG A 204 -29.35 -13.80 -21.84
C ARG A 204 -30.12 -12.48 -21.75
N GLN A 205 -31.23 -12.35 -22.49
CA GLN A 205 -32.07 -11.13 -22.48
C GLN A 205 -33.12 -11.12 -21.36
N GLN A 206 -33.30 -12.21 -20.62
CA GLN A 206 -34.16 -12.19 -19.44
C GLN A 206 -33.49 -11.38 -18.34
N THR A 207 -34.17 -10.33 -17.87
CA THR A 207 -33.73 -9.62 -16.66
C THR A 207 -33.64 -10.63 -15.52
N PRO A 208 -32.54 -10.67 -14.75
CA PRO A 208 -32.39 -11.62 -13.66
C PRO A 208 -33.57 -11.47 -12.70
N SER A 209 -34.24 -12.57 -12.39
CA SER A 209 -35.31 -12.56 -11.40
C SER A 209 -34.77 -12.03 -10.07
N PRO A 210 -35.54 -11.22 -9.33
CA PRO A 210 -35.09 -10.72 -8.03
C PRO A 210 -34.70 -11.93 -7.16
N PRO A 211 -33.59 -11.83 -6.39
CA PRO A 211 -33.16 -12.94 -5.55
C PRO A 211 -34.28 -13.34 -4.58
N PRO A 212 -34.37 -14.62 -4.18
CA PRO A 212 -35.39 -15.07 -3.25
C PRO A 212 -35.45 -14.17 -2.00
N PRO A 213 -36.65 -13.87 -1.47
CA PRO A 213 -36.80 -12.88 -0.39
C PRO A 213 -35.95 -13.22 0.84
N ASP A 214 -35.73 -14.51 1.11
CA ASP A 214 -34.84 -15.01 2.15
C ASP A 214 -33.37 -14.57 1.94
N VAL A 215 -32.83 -14.75 0.73
CA VAL A 215 -31.48 -14.28 0.35
C VAL A 215 -31.39 -12.76 0.49
N MET A 216 -32.42 -12.03 0.06
CA MET A 216 -32.45 -10.57 0.19
C MET A 216 -32.49 -10.12 1.67
N GLN A 217 -33.20 -10.84 2.53
CA GLN A 217 -33.25 -10.56 3.97
C GLN A 217 -31.90 -10.86 4.66
N HIS A 218 -31.24 -11.96 4.28
CA HIS A 218 -29.87 -12.27 4.71
C HIS A 218 -28.86 -11.21 4.27
N LEU A 219 -28.92 -10.73 3.02
CA LEU A 219 -28.06 -9.66 2.51
C LEU A 219 -28.30 -8.33 3.23
N LEU A 220 -29.56 -7.97 3.49
CA LEU A 220 -29.91 -6.75 4.22
C LEU A 220 -29.43 -6.80 5.69
N GLY A 221 -29.50 -7.98 6.32
CA GLY A 221 -28.93 -8.24 7.64
C GLY A 221 -27.40 -8.12 7.65
N ALA A 222 -26.72 -8.71 6.67
CA ALA A 222 -25.26 -8.61 6.53
C ALA A 222 -24.79 -7.16 6.30
N ALA A 223 -25.46 -6.42 5.42
CA ALA A 223 -25.19 -4.99 5.18
C ALA A 223 -25.41 -4.15 6.45
N SER A 224 -26.48 -4.41 7.20
CA SER A 224 -26.77 -3.74 8.48
C SER A 224 -25.70 -4.01 9.54
N ASN A 225 -25.19 -5.25 9.60
CA ASN A 225 -24.11 -5.63 10.50
C ASN A 225 -22.78 -4.97 10.13
N LEU A 226 -22.43 -4.90 8.84
CA LEU A 226 -21.24 -4.18 8.35
C LEU A 226 -21.32 -2.67 8.65
N GLN A 227 -22.50 -2.05 8.45
CA GLN A 227 -22.74 -0.65 8.80
C GLN A 227 -22.48 -0.39 10.29
N ARG A 228 -23.00 -1.26 11.17
CA ARG A 228 -22.79 -1.20 12.62
C ARG A 228 -21.31 -1.41 13.00
N GLN A 229 -20.63 -2.37 12.36
CA GLN A 229 -19.21 -2.62 12.58
C GLN A 229 -18.35 -1.41 12.17
N ARG A 230 -18.69 -0.74 11.06
CA ARG A 230 -17.99 0.47 10.61
C ARG A 230 -18.19 1.63 11.59
N GLN A 231 -19.41 1.84 12.10
CA GLN A 231 -19.68 2.83 13.15
C GLN A 231 -18.93 2.52 14.45
N ASN A 232 -18.89 1.25 14.87
CA ASN A 232 -18.15 0.83 16.05
C ASN A 232 -16.64 1.09 15.92
N LEU A 233 -16.03 0.78 14.77
CA LEU A 233 -14.62 1.08 14.49
C LEU A 233 -14.35 2.58 14.38
N GLN A 234 -15.25 3.34 13.75
CA GLN A 234 -15.17 4.80 13.68
C GLN A 234 -15.20 5.44 15.07
N SER A 235 -15.95 4.87 16.03
CA SER A 235 -15.94 5.31 17.44
C SER A 235 -14.68 4.93 18.22
N GLN A 236 -13.79 4.10 17.66
CA GLN A 236 -12.57 3.61 18.30
C GLN A 236 -11.30 4.33 17.84
N VAL A 237 -11.31 4.90 16.63
CA VAL A 237 -10.26 5.81 16.16
C VAL A 237 -10.42 7.20 16.78
N PHE A 238 -9.30 7.92 16.93
CA PHE A 238 -9.25 9.26 17.55
C PHE A 238 -9.79 9.34 18.99
N ARG A 239 -9.79 8.24 19.74
CA ARG A 239 -10.01 8.31 21.19
C ARG A 239 -8.85 9.05 21.85
N PRO A 240 -9.12 10.04 22.73
CA PRO A 240 -8.10 10.65 23.56
C PRO A 240 -7.35 9.59 24.38
N THR A 241 -6.02 9.64 24.38
CA THR A 241 -5.15 8.71 25.14
C THR A 241 -5.19 8.95 26.64
N VAL A 242 -5.71 10.11 27.06
CA VAL A 242 -5.96 10.53 28.43
C VAL A 242 -7.45 10.84 28.57
N ALA A 243 -8.07 10.46 29.68
CA ALA A 243 -9.46 10.83 29.96
C ALA A 243 -9.62 12.36 29.94
N LEU A 244 -10.33 12.89 28.94
CA LEU A 244 -10.58 14.32 28.85
C LEU A 244 -11.48 14.78 30.01
N PRO A 245 -11.27 16.00 30.54
CA PRO A 245 -12.20 16.61 31.48
C PRO A 245 -13.61 16.63 30.89
N THR A 246 -14.56 15.99 31.58
CA THR A 246 -15.99 16.00 31.22
C THR A 246 -16.73 17.21 31.79
N VAL A 247 -16.05 18.03 32.60
CA VAL A 247 -16.56 19.27 33.19
C VAL A 247 -16.32 20.44 32.25
N SER A 248 -17.29 21.36 32.14
CA SER A 248 -17.11 22.59 31.37
C SER A 248 -16.15 23.55 32.08
N VAL A 249 -15.59 24.51 31.35
CA VAL A 249 -14.72 25.57 31.92
C VAL A 249 -15.47 26.37 33.00
N GLU A 250 -16.75 26.65 32.81
CA GLU A 250 -17.60 27.30 33.82
C GLU A 250 -17.79 26.44 35.07
N GLN A 251 -18.05 25.14 34.90
CA GLN A 251 -18.23 24.19 36.00
C GLN A 251 -16.93 24.01 36.81
N GLN A 252 -15.78 23.97 36.13
CA GLN A 252 -14.46 23.98 36.75
C GLN A 252 -14.26 25.25 37.59
N GLY A 253 -14.59 26.44 37.04
CA GLY A 253 -14.51 27.71 37.76
C GLY A 253 -15.42 27.78 39.00
N MET A 254 -16.63 27.21 38.94
CA MET A 254 -17.51 27.07 40.12
C MET A 254 -16.89 26.19 41.20
N ILE A 255 -16.27 25.06 40.83
CA ILE A 255 -15.60 24.15 41.77
C ILE A 255 -14.39 24.83 42.42
N GLU A 256 -13.62 25.63 41.66
CA GLU A 256 -12.49 26.38 42.19
C GLU A 256 -12.94 27.50 43.14
N LEU A 257 -13.98 28.26 42.79
CA LEU A 257 -14.58 29.26 43.69
C LEU A 257 -15.07 28.62 45.00
N GLN A 258 -15.75 27.47 44.92
CA GLN A 258 -16.22 26.73 46.08
C GLN A 258 -15.06 26.22 46.96
N LYS A 259 -13.95 25.77 46.36
CA LYS A 259 -12.72 25.38 47.08
C LYS A 259 -12.04 26.56 47.77
N VAL A 260 -12.02 27.74 47.14
CA VAL A 260 -11.47 28.97 47.75
C VAL A 260 -12.34 29.38 48.95
N GLN A 261 -13.66 29.43 48.79
CA GLN A 261 -14.59 29.74 49.88
C GLN A 261 -14.47 28.75 51.05
N ALA A 262 -14.41 27.44 50.75
CA ALA A 262 -14.23 26.41 51.78
C ALA A 262 -12.86 26.50 52.48
N SER A 263 -11.80 26.88 51.77
CA SER A 263 -10.47 27.12 52.36
C SER A 263 -10.49 28.34 53.28
N GLN A 264 -11.08 29.46 52.85
CA GLN A 264 -11.24 30.66 53.68
C GLN A 264 -12.07 30.37 54.94
N GLN A 265 -13.14 29.58 54.83
CA GLN A 265 -13.94 29.14 56.00
C GLN A 265 -13.12 28.26 56.95
N LYS A 266 -12.32 27.32 56.43
CA LYS A 266 -11.42 26.49 57.25
C LYS A 266 -10.32 27.31 57.92
N GLU A 267 -9.75 28.28 57.23
CA GLU A 267 -8.70 29.14 57.76
C GLU A 267 -9.24 30.11 58.82
N ALA A 268 -10.44 30.68 58.61
CA ALA A 268 -11.14 31.45 59.63
C ALA A 268 -11.48 30.58 60.87
N ALA A 269 -11.93 29.34 60.68
CA ALA A 269 -12.18 28.40 61.78
C ALA A 269 -10.88 27.98 62.50
N ALA A 270 -9.79 27.77 61.78
CA ALA A 270 -8.48 27.44 62.35
C ALA A 270 -7.85 28.64 63.09
N ALA A 271 -8.04 29.86 62.60
CA ALA A 271 -7.64 31.09 63.27
C ALA A 271 -8.46 31.30 64.55
N ALA A 272 -9.77 31.10 64.51
CA ALA A 272 -10.63 31.13 65.69
C ALA A 272 -10.26 30.05 66.72
N TYR A 273 -9.92 28.84 66.26
CA TYR A 273 -9.42 27.76 67.15
C TYR A 273 -8.07 28.11 67.77
N ARG A 274 -7.12 28.64 66.98
CA ARG A 274 -5.78 29.04 67.45
C ARG A 274 -5.89 30.15 68.49
N ALA A 275 -6.66 31.21 68.23
CA ALA A 275 -6.92 32.29 69.18
C ALA A 275 -7.62 31.82 70.48
N ALA A 276 -8.29 30.67 70.46
CA ALA A 276 -8.91 30.05 71.64
C ALA A 276 -7.99 29.04 72.38
N HIS A 277 -6.81 28.70 71.83
CA HIS A 277 -5.87 27.71 72.37
C HIS A 277 -4.42 28.25 72.45
N GLU A 278 -4.23 29.58 72.41
CA GLU A 278 -2.91 30.22 72.30
C GLU A 278 -2.12 30.28 73.63
N ASP A 279 -2.58 29.59 74.66
CA ASP A 279 -2.11 29.72 76.07
C ASP A 279 -1.73 28.36 76.68
N SER A 280 -1.06 27.50 75.91
CA SER A 280 -0.58 26.17 76.35
C SER A 280 0.84 25.89 75.85
N ASP A 281 1.82 26.41 76.58
CA ASP A 281 3.25 26.32 76.26
C ASP A 281 3.85 24.89 76.36
N GLU A 282 3.13 23.95 77.00
CA GLU A 282 3.58 22.56 77.21
C GLU A 282 3.77 21.76 75.90
N ASP A 283 3.14 22.19 74.80
CA ASP A 283 3.15 21.49 73.52
C ASP A 283 4.31 21.96 72.59
N SER A 284 5.35 22.60 73.13
CA SER A 284 6.53 23.08 72.38
C SER A 284 7.63 22.03 72.28
N ASP A 285 8.17 21.55 73.40
CA ASP A 285 9.23 20.54 73.45
C ASP A 285 8.83 19.23 72.76
N ALA A 286 7.61 18.75 73.00
CA ALA A 286 7.09 17.54 72.37
C ALA A 286 6.95 17.63 70.84
N LYS A 287 6.87 18.85 70.27
CA LYS A 287 6.93 19.07 68.82
C LYS A 287 8.36 19.03 68.30
N VAL A 288 9.30 19.64 69.02
CA VAL A 288 10.74 19.62 68.69
C VAL A 288 11.27 18.19 68.66
N ASP A 289 10.94 17.36 69.66
CA ASP A 289 11.41 15.97 69.71
C ASP A 289 10.76 15.07 68.64
N LYS A 290 9.47 15.27 68.32
CA LYS A 290 8.84 14.60 67.16
C LYS A 290 9.48 15.01 65.84
N GLN A 291 9.88 16.27 65.70
CA GLN A 291 10.51 16.77 64.48
C GLN A 291 11.93 16.23 64.32
N ARG A 292 12.71 16.16 65.40
CA ARG A 292 14.01 15.46 65.44
C ARG A 292 13.88 13.99 65.06
N ALA A 293 12.99 13.25 65.74
CA ALA A 293 12.76 11.83 65.45
C ALA A 293 12.29 11.57 64.00
N TRP A 294 11.62 12.53 63.37
CA TRP A 294 11.22 12.45 61.96
C TRP A 294 12.36 12.74 60.98
N ASP A 295 13.30 13.61 61.35
CA ASP A 295 14.53 13.86 60.59
C ASP A 295 15.50 12.67 60.72
N ASP A 296 15.73 12.16 61.94
CA ASP A 296 16.52 10.94 62.20
C ASP A 296 15.99 9.74 61.38
N TRP A 297 14.66 9.55 61.36
CA TRP A 297 14.04 8.49 60.57
C TRP A 297 14.25 8.65 59.05
N LYS A 298 14.26 9.88 58.53
CA LYS A 298 14.52 10.14 57.10
C LYS A 298 15.97 9.85 56.72
N ASP A 299 16.92 10.15 57.61
CA ASP A 299 18.34 9.85 57.41
C ASP A 299 18.60 8.34 57.47
N GLU A 300 17.91 7.60 58.35
CA GLU A 300 17.91 6.14 58.37
C GLU A 300 17.21 5.50 57.16
N ASN A 301 16.31 6.22 56.48
CA ASN A 301 15.53 5.71 55.33
C ASN A 301 15.76 6.53 54.04
N PRO A 302 16.98 6.54 53.45
CA PRO A 302 17.27 7.28 52.24
C PRO A 302 16.36 6.91 51.06
N SER A 303 15.90 7.93 50.35
CA SER A 303 15.02 7.77 49.20
C SER A 303 15.64 6.85 48.14
N GLY A 304 14.89 5.82 47.74
CA GLY A 304 15.33 4.84 46.73
C GLY A 304 16.08 3.61 47.26
N TRP A 305 16.28 3.45 48.57
CA TRP A 305 16.96 2.28 49.16
C TRP A 305 16.43 0.93 48.63
N GLY A 306 15.12 0.79 48.46
CA GLY A 306 14.48 -0.41 47.90
C GLY A 306 14.80 -0.71 46.42
N ASN A 307 15.14 0.29 45.60
CA ASN A 307 15.49 0.10 44.18
C ASN A 307 16.99 -0.14 43.93
N SER A 308 17.83 -0.07 44.97
CA SER A 308 19.29 -0.26 44.85
C SER A 308 19.69 -1.66 44.38
N LYS A 309 18.94 -2.69 44.79
CA LYS A 309 19.22 -4.11 44.48
C LYS A 309 18.74 -4.58 43.09
N LEU A 310 18.07 -3.71 42.32
CA LEU A 310 17.51 -4.04 41.00
C LEU A 310 18.44 -3.74 39.82
N ARG A 311 19.72 -3.42 40.07
CA ARG A 311 20.75 -3.26 39.04
C ARG A 311 21.68 -4.49 39.02
N PRO A 312 21.59 -5.38 38.01
CA PRO A 312 22.58 -6.44 37.85
C PRO A 312 23.90 -5.84 37.37
N THR A 313 24.97 -6.05 38.14
CA THR A 313 26.36 -5.85 37.66
C THR A 313 27.11 -7.17 37.86
N ALA A 314 27.26 -7.91 36.76
CA ALA A 314 27.93 -9.21 36.63
C ALA A 314 27.35 -10.34 37.51
#